data_AF-A0A7X7PKQ6-F1
#
_entry.id   AF-A0A7X7PKQ6-F1
#
_cell.length_a   1.000
_cell.length_b   1.000
_cell.length_c   1.000
_cell.angle_alpha   90.00
_cell.angle_beta   90.00
_cell.angle_gamma   90.00
#
_symmetry.space_group_name_H-M   'P 1'
#
loop_
_entity.id
_entity.type
_entity.pdbx_description
1 polymer ?
#
loop_
_entity_poly.entity_id
_entity_poly.type
_entity_poly.pdbx_seq_one_letter_code
_entity_poly.pdbx_strand_id
1 'polypeptide(L)'
;LLARPDRRAAFQRQFRHVLVDEFQDLNRAQLALVDVLSRPHRNLFVVGDDDQLIYGWRFARVATILNFTDTMPQTPHTSSVILTTNYRCSREVVRRASQLIAHNHIRIEKAVRCRPDAAEGMVAFVASPHWPLRAQALAEFMANEHAARSCRWQDLAVLCRYRCQQPLAVAALNTAGIPASLPEPAPFAHGPGAELLCRCLRLLQEPARDAQPDTAALARSLGLSTTVLLRRARDLRRWIRAEQPAAREVVATVLNELPVESAALRRERRRPRGSAAGSNETGGATRALEAAQLLSMDHGSFTSFLSLWEELTYHHTSPTGAAEPAAASTPADAIVVSTIHAAKGREYGAVAILDYATDLAALDQNDAEEERRVLYVALTRAQHDALFTVDTAKWAPHPFLHELANPPRPAELPALRRRLAHTDHRLTELTATDHRGAQSRQDIGALHLHRLSLASRLTEHRLFRPSSRLGTFLRGGVAPR
;
A
#
# COMPACT_ATOMS: atom_id res chain seq x y z
N LEU A 1 -15.04 -6.85 -35.07
CA LEU A 1 -14.23 -7.81 -35.86
C LEU A 1 -14.99 -9.09 -36.21
N LEU A 2 -15.83 -9.63 -35.32
CA LEU A 2 -16.64 -10.82 -35.64
C LEU A 2 -17.68 -10.54 -36.74
N ALA A 3 -18.45 -9.45 -36.63
CA ALA A 3 -19.46 -9.04 -37.60
C ALA A 3 -18.92 -8.42 -38.91
N ARG A 4 -17.61 -8.15 -39.01
CA ARG A 4 -16.98 -7.46 -40.15
C ARG A 4 -15.75 -8.22 -40.63
N PRO A 5 -15.95 -9.31 -41.41
CA PRO A 5 -14.86 -10.17 -41.88
C PRO A 5 -13.82 -9.44 -42.73
N ASP A 6 -14.25 -8.45 -43.50
CA ASP A 6 -13.41 -7.54 -44.31
C ASP A 6 -12.35 -6.85 -43.44
N ARG A 7 -12.79 -6.21 -42.35
CA ARG A 7 -11.91 -5.51 -41.41
C ARG A 7 -11.03 -6.47 -40.62
N ARG A 8 -11.58 -7.61 -40.21
CA ARG A 8 -10.83 -8.66 -39.50
C ARG A 8 -9.67 -9.17 -40.37
N ALA A 9 -9.94 -9.51 -41.63
CA ALA A 9 -8.92 -10.00 -42.54
C ALA A 9 -7.83 -8.95 -42.82
N ALA A 10 -8.19 -7.66 -42.87
CA ALA A 10 -7.22 -6.58 -42.98
C ALA A 10 -6.26 -6.54 -41.78
N PHE A 11 -6.78 -6.57 -40.55
CA PHE A 11 -5.94 -6.61 -39.35
C PHE A 11 -5.10 -7.88 -39.23
N GLN A 12 -5.65 -9.05 -39.58
CA GLN A 12 -4.93 -10.33 -39.54
C GLN A 12 -3.75 -10.36 -40.55
N ARG A 13 -3.91 -9.72 -41.72
CA ARG A 13 -2.80 -9.55 -42.68
C ARG A 13 -1.74 -8.58 -42.18
N GLN A 14 -2.16 -7.52 -41.49
CA GLN A 14 -1.25 -6.52 -40.92
C GLN A 14 -0.46 -7.11 -39.74
N PHE A 15 -1.12 -7.79 -38.81
CA PHE A 15 -0.54 -8.34 -37.59
C PHE A 15 -0.20 -9.82 -37.77
N ARG A 16 0.83 -10.09 -38.58
CA ARG A 16 1.29 -11.46 -38.84
C ARG A 16 1.87 -12.14 -37.59
N HIS A 17 2.44 -11.38 -36.67
CA HIS A 17 2.96 -11.83 -35.38
C HIS A 17 2.31 -11.00 -34.28
N VAL A 18 1.79 -11.66 -33.25
CA VAL A 18 1.12 -11.02 -32.11
C VAL A 18 1.95 -11.30 -30.87
N LEU A 19 2.42 -10.23 -30.22
CA LEU A 19 3.13 -10.31 -28.94
C LEU A 19 2.22 -9.76 -27.86
N VAL A 20 2.07 -10.51 -26.77
CA VAL A 20 1.26 -10.11 -25.62
C VAL A 20 2.10 -10.19 -24.36
N ASP A 21 2.36 -9.05 -23.74
CA ASP A 21 2.97 -8.96 -22.42
C ASP A 21 1.90 -8.93 -21.34
N GLU A 22 2.28 -9.22 -20.09
CA GLU A 22 1.40 -9.28 -18.92
C GLU A 22 0.15 -10.18 -19.15
N PHE A 23 0.35 -11.31 -19.84
CA PHE A 23 -0.73 -12.19 -20.31
C PHE A 23 -1.67 -12.68 -19.20
N GLN A 24 -1.16 -12.83 -17.98
CA GLN A 24 -1.96 -13.25 -16.82
C GLN A 24 -3.09 -12.26 -16.47
N ASP A 25 -2.98 -10.98 -16.83
CA ASP A 25 -3.95 -9.95 -16.46
C ASP A 25 -5.10 -9.79 -17.48
N LEU A 26 -5.08 -10.57 -18.55
CA LEU A 26 -6.10 -10.48 -19.60
C LEU A 26 -7.43 -11.05 -19.12
N ASN A 27 -8.50 -10.29 -19.35
CA ASN A 27 -9.87 -10.78 -19.19
C ASN A 27 -10.35 -11.52 -20.45
N ARG A 28 -11.52 -12.15 -20.35
CA ARG A 28 -12.12 -12.95 -21.45
C ARG A 28 -12.28 -12.19 -22.76
N ALA A 29 -12.61 -10.91 -22.72
CA ALA A 29 -12.79 -10.10 -23.93
C ALA A 29 -11.45 -9.82 -24.63
N GLN A 30 -10.40 -9.52 -23.85
CA GLN A 30 -9.05 -9.33 -24.36
C GLN A 30 -8.48 -10.64 -24.92
N LEU A 31 -8.69 -11.77 -24.25
CA LEU A 31 -8.31 -13.09 -24.76
C LEU A 31 -8.99 -13.41 -26.09
N ALA A 32 -10.31 -13.14 -26.21
CA ALA A 32 -11.03 -13.32 -27.47
C ALA A 32 -10.50 -12.41 -28.58
N LEU A 33 -10.09 -11.18 -28.26
CA LEU A 33 -9.46 -10.29 -29.22
C LEU A 33 -8.11 -10.84 -29.70
N VAL A 34 -7.26 -11.31 -28.79
CA VAL A 34 -5.96 -11.93 -29.11
C VAL A 34 -6.15 -13.19 -29.98
N ASP A 35 -7.13 -14.04 -29.65
CA ASP A 35 -7.47 -15.22 -30.45
C ASP A 35 -7.93 -14.83 -31.87
N VAL A 36 -8.79 -13.82 -32.00
CA VAL A 36 -9.27 -13.34 -33.31
C VAL A 36 -8.13 -12.75 -34.13
N LEU A 37 -7.26 -11.95 -33.54
CA LEU A 37 -6.17 -11.28 -34.25
C LEU A 37 -5.04 -12.24 -34.64
N SER A 38 -4.76 -13.25 -33.82
CA SER A 38 -3.70 -14.22 -34.10
C SER A 38 -4.04 -15.20 -35.23
N ARG A 39 -5.32 -15.39 -35.55
CA ARG A 39 -5.75 -16.25 -36.69
C ARG A 39 -5.50 -15.56 -38.05
N PRO A 40 -5.31 -16.31 -39.14
CA PRO A 40 -5.11 -17.76 -39.18
C PRO A 40 -3.67 -18.18 -38.85
N HIS A 41 -2.72 -17.24 -38.81
CA HIS A 41 -1.28 -17.54 -38.75
C HIS A 41 -0.83 -18.24 -37.46
N ARG A 42 -1.47 -17.94 -36.32
CA ARG A 42 -1.15 -18.44 -34.98
C ARG A 42 0.30 -18.16 -34.53
N ASN A 43 0.94 -17.14 -35.08
CA ASN A 43 2.22 -16.64 -34.59
C ASN A 43 1.99 -15.77 -33.35
N LEU A 44 1.60 -16.40 -32.25
CA LEU A 44 1.31 -15.76 -30.98
C LEU A 44 2.46 -16.04 -30.00
N PHE A 45 3.05 -14.98 -29.47
CA PHE A 45 4.03 -15.05 -28.39
C PHE A 45 3.45 -14.35 -27.16
N VAL A 46 3.30 -15.07 -26.07
CA VAL A 46 2.78 -14.52 -24.81
C VAL A 46 3.85 -14.57 -23.74
N VAL A 47 3.91 -13.52 -22.93
CA VAL A 47 4.74 -13.43 -21.74
C VAL A 47 3.83 -13.13 -20.57
N GLY A 48 4.06 -13.80 -19.45
CA GLY A 48 3.33 -13.52 -18.23
C GLY A 48 3.89 -14.25 -17.04
N ASP A 49 3.44 -13.82 -15.87
CA ASP A 49 3.83 -14.35 -14.57
C ASP A 49 2.58 -14.53 -13.72
N ASP A 50 2.19 -15.77 -13.48
CA ASP A 50 1.04 -16.15 -12.67
C ASP A 50 1.15 -15.71 -11.19
N ASP A 51 2.37 -15.56 -10.67
CA ASP A 51 2.61 -15.04 -9.32
C ASP A 51 2.42 -13.51 -9.25
N GLN A 52 2.29 -12.82 -10.39
CA GLN A 52 2.01 -11.39 -10.47
C GLN A 52 0.55 -11.07 -10.82
N LEU A 53 -0.34 -12.05 -10.97
CA LEU A 53 -1.76 -11.78 -11.25
C LEU A 53 -2.45 -11.13 -10.04
N ILE A 54 -2.79 -9.84 -10.18
CA ILE A 54 -3.40 -9.01 -9.12
C ILE A 54 -4.61 -8.20 -9.60
N TYR A 55 -5.16 -8.57 -10.77
CA TYR A 55 -6.34 -7.94 -11.36
C TYR A 55 -7.52 -8.91 -11.46
N GLY A 56 -7.67 -9.85 -10.52
CA GLY A 56 -8.79 -10.79 -10.51
C GLY A 56 -10.14 -10.09 -10.41
N TRP A 57 -10.19 -8.97 -9.70
CA TRP A 57 -11.34 -8.06 -9.65
C TRP A 57 -11.72 -7.44 -11.02
N ARG A 58 -10.83 -7.48 -12.02
CA ARG A 58 -11.11 -7.13 -13.43
C ARG A 58 -11.41 -8.34 -14.30
N PHE A 59 -11.75 -9.47 -13.67
CA PHE A 59 -12.04 -10.76 -14.30
C PHE A 59 -10.84 -11.42 -14.99
N ALA A 60 -9.61 -11.07 -14.59
CA ALA A 60 -8.43 -11.87 -14.90
C ALA A 60 -8.47 -13.19 -14.09
N ARG A 61 -7.94 -14.28 -14.62
CA ARG A 61 -7.96 -15.59 -13.96
C ARG A 61 -6.61 -16.28 -14.11
N VAL A 62 -6.06 -16.80 -13.02
CA VAL A 62 -4.79 -17.55 -13.03
C VAL A 62 -4.87 -18.74 -14.01
N ALA A 63 -6.01 -19.42 -14.06
CA ALA A 63 -6.25 -20.52 -14.99
C ALA A 63 -5.98 -20.17 -16.47
N THR A 64 -6.09 -18.90 -16.85
CA THR A 64 -5.81 -18.44 -18.23
C THR A 64 -4.36 -18.72 -18.64
N ILE A 65 -3.40 -18.37 -17.79
CA ILE A 65 -1.98 -18.57 -18.10
C ILE A 65 -1.55 -20.01 -17.82
N LEU A 66 -2.10 -20.66 -16.78
CA LEU A 66 -1.81 -22.07 -16.49
C LEU A 66 -2.22 -23.00 -17.64
N ASN A 67 -3.40 -22.78 -18.21
CA ASN A 67 -3.97 -23.65 -19.24
C ASN A 67 -3.65 -23.15 -20.66
N PHE A 68 -2.72 -22.21 -20.83
CA PHE A 68 -2.43 -21.62 -22.13
C PHE A 68 -2.04 -22.69 -23.17
N THR A 69 -1.12 -23.59 -22.81
CA THR A 69 -0.64 -24.65 -23.69
C THR A 69 -1.76 -25.63 -24.08
N ASP A 70 -2.69 -25.91 -23.16
CA ASP A 70 -3.81 -26.83 -23.38
C ASP A 70 -4.92 -26.21 -24.23
N THR A 71 -5.09 -24.88 -24.16
CA THR A 71 -6.14 -24.14 -24.87
C THR A 71 -5.73 -23.70 -26.28
N MET A 72 -4.44 -23.67 -26.58
CA MET A 72 -3.94 -23.33 -27.91
C MET A 72 -3.89 -24.54 -28.85
N PRO A 73 -4.09 -24.32 -30.17
CA PRO A 73 -3.89 -25.38 -31.15
C PRO A 73 -2.47 -25.95 -31.05
N GLN A 74 -2.36 -27.27 -31.05
CA GLN A 74 -1.05 -27.95 -31.06
C GLN A 74 -0.31 -27.80 -32.40
N THR A 75 -0.98 -27.25 -33.42
CA THR A 75 -0.42 -26.99 -34.75
C THR A 75 -0.65 -25.54 -35.19
N PRO A 76 0.40 -24.79 -35.58
CA PRO A 76 1.82 -25.13 -35.39
C PRO A 76 2.17 -25.26 -33.89
N HIS A 77 3.26 -25.98 -33.59
CA HIS A 77 3.67 -26.39 -32.23
C HIS A 77 3.52 -25.27 -31.18
N THR A 78 2.86 -25.57 -30.06
CA THR A 78 2.83 -24.69 -28.87
C THR A 78 3.92 -25.14 -27.89
N SER A 79 4.83 -24.24 -27.51
CA SER A 79 5.89 -24.50 -26.52
C SER A 79 5.86 -23.49 -25.39
N SER A 80 6.20 -23.90 -24.17
CA SER A 80 6.43 -23.00 -23.03
C SER A 80 7.91 -23.00 -22.65
N VAL A 81 8.40 -21.83 -22.21
CA VAL A 81 9.75 -21.65 -21.66
C VAL A 81 9.61 -20.94 -20.33
N ILE A 82 10.17 -21.51 -19.26
CA ILE A 82 10.14 -20.92 -17.92
C ILE A 82 11.49 -20.25 -17.66
N LEU A 83 11.47 -18.94 -17.43
CA LEU A 83 12.65 -18.17 -17.04
C LEU A 83 12.75 -18.14 -15.51
N THR A 84 13.86 -18.66 -14.97
CA THR A 84 14.05 -18.80 -13.52
C THR A 84 15.06 -17.82 -12.93
N THR A 85 15.80 -17.08 -13.75
CA THR A 85 16.79 -16.12 -13.24
C THR A 85 16.17 -14.74 -13.08
N ASN A 86 16.14 -14.24 -11.85
CA ASN A 86 15.78 -12.88 -11.51
C ASN A 86 17.02 -11.97 -11.61
N TYR A 87 16.95 -10.98 -12.52
CA TYR A 87 18.02 -10.02 -12.76
C TYR A 87 17.83 -8.68 -12.04
N ARG A 88 16.65 -8.47 -11.42
CA ARG A 88 16.25 -7.18 -10.82
C ARG A 88 16.65 -7.08 -9.35
N CYS A 89 16.30 -8.09 -8.57
CA CYS A 89 16.23 -8.02 -7.12
C CYS A 89 17.49 -8.61 -6.45
N SER A 90 17.80 -8.08 -5.27
CA SER A 90 18.81 -8.61 -4.35
C SER A 90 18.46 -10.02 -3.86
N ARG A 91 19.46 -10.70 -3.30
CA ARG A 91 19.33 -12.06 -2.77
C ARG A 91 18.25 -12.15 -1.70
N GLU A 92 18.24 -11.21 -0.77
CA GLU A 92 17.28 -11.20 0.32
C GLU A 92 15.85 -10.93 -0.18
N VAL A 93 15.66 -10.01 -1.13
CA VAL A 93 14.33 -9.73 -1.72
C VAL A 93 13.78 -10.97 -2.44
N VAL A 94 14.57 -11.63 -3.29
CA VAL A 94 14.13 -12.85 -3.98
C VAL A 94 13.85 -13.96 -2.99
N ARG A 95 14.72 -14.17 -2.00
CA ARG A 95 14.53 -15.22 -0.99
C ARG A 95 13.21 -15.04 -0.24
N ARG A 96 12.93 -13.82 0.21
CA ARG A 96 11.70 -13.50 0.96
C ARG A 96 10.46 -13.60 0.05
N ALA A 97 10.53 -13.09 -1.17
CA ALA A 97 9.45 -13.20 -2.14
C ALA A 97 9.13 -14.66 -2.49
N SER A 98 10.15 -15.49 -2.69
CA SER A 98 10.00 -16.94 -2.92
C SER A 98 9.40 -17.67 -1.72
N GLN A 99 9.78 -17.30 -0.49
CA GLN A 99 9.20 -17.87 0.74
C GLN A 99 7.71 -17.54 0.87
N LEU A 100 7.34 -16.29 0.62
CA LEU A 100 5.95 -15.86 0.61
C LEU A 100 5.16 -16.66 -0.42
N ILE A 101 5.53 -16.57 -1.70
CA ILE A 101 4.73 -17.12 -2.79
C ILE A 101 4.65 -18.65 -2.80
N ALA A 102 5.57 -19.34 -2.13
CA ALA A 102 5.51 -20.79 -1.96
C ALA A 102 4.27 -21.29 -1.20
N HIS A 103 3.56 -20.40 -0.49
CA HIS A 103 2.30 -20.71 0.17
C HIS A 103 1.07 -20.70 -0.78
N ASN A 104 1.21 -20.21 -2.02
CA ASN A 104 0.17 -20.36 -3.04
C ASN A 104 0.21 -21.76 -3.66
N HIS A 105 -0.95 -22.38 -3.82
CA HIS A 105 -1.10 -23.71 -4.40
C HIS A 105 -1.42 -23.67 -5.90
N ILE A 106 -2.17 -22.65 -6.35
CA ILE A 106 -2.56 -22.52 -7.76
C ILE A 106 -1.52 -21.66 -8.48
N ARG A 107 -0.43 -22.29 -8.93
CA ARG A 107 0.68 -21.62 -9.63
C ARG A 107 1.51 -22.55 -10.50
N ILE A 108 2.29 -21.96 -11.40
CA ILE A 108 3.37 -22.63 -12.13
C ILE A 108 4.55 -22.80 -11.16
N GLU A 109 4.97 -24.04 -10.92
CA GLU A 109 6.15 -24.27 -10.10
C GLU A 109 7.41 -23.79 -10.84
N LYS A 110 8.09 -22.83 -10.23
CA LYS A 110 9.32 -22.23 -10.77
C LYS A 110 10.31 -21.91 -9.66
N ALA A 111 11.52 -22.43 -9.81
CA ALA A 111 12.61 -22.21 -8.87
C ALA A 111 13.34 -20.89 -9.21
N VAL A 112 12.72 -19.76 -8.88
CA VAL A 112 13.31 -18.43 -9.13
C VAL A 112 14.57 -18.25 -8.29
N ARG A 113 15.68 -17.85 -8.94
CA ARG A 113 16.99 -17.61 -8.33
C ARG A 113 17.52 -16.26 -8.77
N CYS A 114 18.28 -15.58 -7.91
CA CYS A 114 19.00 -14.39 -8.31
C CYS A 114 20.09 -14.71 -9.32
N ARG A 115 20.48 -13.71 -10.10
CA ARG A 115 21.75 -13.73 -10.84
C ARG A 115 22.96 -13.94 -9.90
N PRO A 116 24.05 -14.59 -10.34
CA PRO A 116 25.18 -14.95 -9.47
C PRO A 116 25.86 -13.78 -8.75
N ASP A 117 25.88 -12.60 -9.37
CA ASP A 117 26.50 -11.36 -8.87
C ASP A 117 25.52 -10.48 -8.07
N ALA A 118 24.30 -10.94 -7.79
CA ALA A 118 23.32 -10.15 -7.06
C ALA A 118 23.84 -9.78 -5.66
N ALA A 119 23.68 -8.51 -5.30
CA ALA A 119 23.95 -8.00 -3.96
C ALA A 119 23.08 -8.71 -2.92
N GLU A 120 23.54 -8.76 -1.66
CA GLU A 120 22.80 -9.40 -0.58
C GLU A 120 21.45 -8.69 -0.34
N GLY A 121 21.50 -7.35 -0.23
CA GLY A 121 20.34 -6.51 0.06
C GLY A 121 19.74 -6.77 1.45
N MET A 122 18.60 -6.14 1.72
CA MET A 122 17.91 -6.21 2.99
C MET A 122 16.38 -6.16 2.81
N VAL A 123 15.67 -6.96 3.61
CA VAL A 123 14.24 -6.76 3.87
C VAL A 123 14.07 -6.51 5.36
N ALA A 124 13.70 -5.28 5.72
CA ALA A 124 13.59 -4.81 7.10
C ALA A 124 12.14 -4.67 7.56
N PHE A 125 11.90 -4.85 8.86
CA PHE A 125 10.63 -4.65 9.53
C PHE A 125 10.81 -3.65 10.67
N VAL A 126 9.99 -2.61 10.66
CA VAL A 126 9.84 -1.68 11.78
C VAL A 126 8.41 -1.75 12.27
N ALA A 127 8.23 -2.04 13.55
CA ALA A 127 6.92 -2.21 14.13
C ALA A 127 6.73 -1.37 15.37
N SER A 128 5.59 -0.72 15.45
CA SER A 128 5.24 0.17 16.54
C SER A 128 3.73 0.40 16.51
N PRO A 129 3.05 0.53 17.66
CA PRO A 129 1.66 0.97 17.72
C PRO A 129 1.54 2.49 17.50
N HIS A 130 2.66 3.21 17.53
CA HIS A 130 2.73 4.65 17.35
C HIS A 130 3.32 4.98 15.98
N TRP A 131 2.53 5.67 15.17
CA TRP A 131 2.96 6.15 13.85
C TRP A 131 4.18 7.06 13.85
N PRO A 132 4.38 8.02 14.77
CA PRO A 132 5.56 8.87 14.72
C PRO A 132 6.88 8.08 14.62
N LEU A 133 6.96 6.92 15.29
CA LEU A 133 8.11 6.02 15.19
C LEU A 133 8.21 5.31 13.83
N ARG A 134 7.08 4.90 13.24
CA ARG A 134 7.04 4.27 11.90
C ARG A 134 7.34 5.29 10.80
N ALA A 135 6.79 6.50 10.92
CA ALA A 135 7.02 7.64 10.04
C ALA A 135 8.49 8.08 10.04
N GLN A 136 9.08 8.19 11.24
CA GLN A 136 10.50 8.47 11.38
C GLN A 136 11.35 7.39 10.71
N ALA A 137 11.06 6.11 10.96
CA ALA A 137 11.79 5.02 10.34
C ALA A 137 11.63 4.96 8.81
N LEU A 138 10.45 5.30 8.29
CA LEU A 138 10.20 5.46 6.87
C LEU A 138 11.09 6.56 6.27
N ALA A 139 11.10 7.74 6.88
CA ALA A 139 11.91 8.87 6.42
C ALA A 139 13.42 8.56 6.52
N GLU A 140 13.87 7.98 7.63
CA GLU A 140 15.25 7.55 7.82
C GLU A 140 15.66 6.51 6.77
N PHE A 141 14.82 5.50 6.51
CA PHE A 141 15.10 4.51 5.48
C PHE A 141 15.28 5.17 4.11
N MET A 142 14.35 6.03 3.69
CA MET A 142 14.44 6.71 2.39
C MET A 142 15.66 7.61 2.28
N ALA A 143 15.97 8.39 3.32
CA ALA A 143 17.15 9.25 3.35
C ALA A 143 18.46 8.44 3.30
N ASN A 144 18.52 7.31 4.02
CA ASN A 144 19.68 6.44 4.03
C ASN A 144 19.86 5.72 2.69
N GLU A 145 18.78 5.28 2.04
CA GLU A 145 18.82 4.70 0.70
C GLU A 145 19.34 5.71 -0.34
N HIS A 146 18.79 6.93 -0.32
CA HIS A 146 19.24 8.04 -1.15
C HIS A 146 20.73 8.35 -0.95
N ALA A 147 21.17 8.46 0.31
CA ALA A 147 22.56 8.76 0.65
C ALA A 147 23.52 7.62 0.25
N ALA A 148 23.24 6.39 0.71
CA ALA A 148 24.11 5.23 0.54
C ALA A 148 24.32 4.86 -0.94
N ARG A 149 23.29 5.07 -1.78
CA ARG A 149 23.35 4.73 -3.21
C ARG A 149 23.60 5.94 -4.11
N SER A 150 23.46 7.15 -3.59
CA SER A 150 23.50 8.39 -4.38
C SER A 150 22.55 8.34 -5.57
N CYS A 151 21.35 7.77 -5.35
CA CYS A 151 20.28 7.70 -6.34
C CYS A 151 19.36 8.92 -6.26
N ARG A 152 18.47 9.10 -7.23
CA ARG A 152 17.47 10.18 -7.19
C ARG A 152 16.29 9.75 -6.33
N TRP A 153 15.54 10.71 -5.79
CA TRP A 153 14.32 10.42 -5.02
C TRP A 153 13.29 9.65 -5.83
N GLN A 154 13.16 9.93 -7.13
CA GLN A 154 12.27 9.21 -8.04
C GLN A 154 12.63 7.73 -8.26
N ASP A 155 13.85 7.33 -7.89
CA ASP A 155 14.29 5.93 -7.94
C ASP A 155 13.86 5.16 -6.67
N LEU A 156 13.22 5.82 -5.70
CA LEU A 156 12.69 5.24 -4.46
C LEU A 156 11.16 5.31 -4.44
N ALA A 157 10.52 4.35 -3.77
CA ALA A 157 9.05 4.32 -3.69
C ALA A 157 8.49 3.94 -2.32
N VAL A 158 7.35 4.55 -1.97
CA VAL A 158 6.45 4.06 -0.92
C VAL A 158 5.22 3.43 -1.57
N LEU A 159 5.00 2.15 -1.28
CA LEU A 159 3.87 1.38 -1.78
C LEU A 159 2.84 1.16 -0.69
N CYS A 160 1.60 1.53 -1.00
CA CYS A 160 0.46 1.37 -0.12
C CYS A 160 -0.52 0.33 -0.67
N ARG A 161 -1.20 -0.41 0.22
CA ARG A 161 -2.30 -1.28 -0.20
C ARG A 161 -3.53 -0.47 -0.60
N TYR A 162 -3.79 0.61 0.13
CA TYR A 162 -4.94 1.50 -0.06
C TYR A 162 -4.49 2.93 -0.34
N ARG A 163 -5.25 3.65 -1.19
CA ARG A 163 -4.96 5.05 -1.52
C ARG A 163 -4.99 5.98 -0.31
N CYS A 164 -5.80 5.66 0.71
CA CYS A 164 -5.90 6.44 1.94
C CYS A 164 -4.61 6.49 2.76
N GLN A 165 -3.68 5.55 2.55
CA GLN A 165 -2.39 5.53 3.25
C GLN A 165 -1.35 6.45 2.58
N GLN A 166 -1.53 6.80 1.30
CA GLN A 166 -0.54 7.56 0.54
C GLN A 166 -0.26 8.94 1.16
N PRO A 167 -1.28 9.69 1.65
CA PRO A 167 -0.99 10.96 2.30
C PRO A 167 -0.22 10.87 3.62
N LEU A 168 -0.33 9.76 4.36
CA LEU A 168 0.52 9.54 5.53
C LEU A 168 1.99 9.48 5.14
N ALA A 169 2.29 8.69 4.11
CA ALA A 169 3.64 8.58 3.59
C ALA A 169 4.17 9.95 3.14
N VAL A 170 3.39 10.69 2.35
CA VAL A 170 3.77 12.03 1.87
C VAL A 170 4.01 12.98 3.04
N ALA A 171 3.10 13.03 4.02
CA ALA A 171 3.25 13.89 5.19
C ALA A 171 4.49 13.55 6.02
N ALA A 172 4.77 12.25 6.25
CA ALA A 172 5.96 11.80 6.96
C ALA A 172 7.25 12.24 6.25
N LEU A 173 7.31 12.06 4.93
CA LEU A 173 8.47 12.43 4.12
C LEU A 173 8.66 13.95 4.06
N ASN A 174 7.60 14.70 3.79
CA ASN A 174 7.66 16.17 3.73
C ASN A 174 8.02 16.78 5.09
N THR A 175 7.52 16.23 6.20
CA THR A 175 7.91 16.65 7.56
C THR A 175 9.41 16.46 7.80
N ALA A 176 10.00 15.42 7.21
CA ALA A 176 11.44 15.15 7.25
C ALA A 176 12.25 15.93 6.19
N GLY A 177 11.62 16.81 5.40
CA GLY A 177 12.26 17.55 4.32
C GLY A 177 12.60 16.70 3.09
N ILE A 178 12.00 15.52 2.95
CA ILE A 178 12.19 14.60 1.82
C ILE A 178 11.09 14.87 0.79
N PRO A 179 11.42 15.17 -0.48
CA PRO A 179 10.42 15.52 -1.48
C PRO A 179 9.54 14.31 -1.80
N ALA A 180 8.23 14.44 -1.55
CA ALA A 180 7.22 13.46 -1.93
C ALA A 180 5.95 14.17 -2.38
N SER A 181 5.26 13.60 -3.36
CA SER A 181 4.00 14.14 -3.87
C SER A 181 2.99 13.04 -4.16
N LEU A 182 1.71 13.36 -4.05
CA LEU A 182 0.65 12.48 -4.50
C LEU A 182 0.57 12.47 -6.03
N PRO A 183 0.35 11.31 -6.68
CA PRO A 183 0.18 11.23 -8.13
C PRO A 183 -1.05 12.00 -8.65
N GLU A 184 -2.09 12.06 -7.82
CA GLU A 184 -3.37 12.73 -8.07
C GLU A 184 -3.89 13.30 -6.73
N PRO A 185 -4.73 14.36 -6.74
CA PRO A 185 -5.41 14.83 -5.53
C PRO A 185 -6.09 13.67 -4.81
N ALA A 186 -5.94 13.59 -3.49
CA ALA A 186 -6.43 12.48 -2.68
C ALA A 186 -7.93 12.25 -2.91
N PRO A 187 -8.36 11.20 -3.64
CA PRO A 187 -9.76 11.08 -4.08
C PRO A 187 -10.74 10.79 -2.93
N PHE A 188 -10.21 10.49 -1.74
CA PHE A 188 -10.98 10.34 -0.50
C PHE A 188 -11.12 11.65 0.29
N ALA A 189 -10.33 12.67 -0.03
CA ALA A 189 -10.39 13.97 0.60
C ALA A 189 -11.43 14.90 -0.06
N HIS A 190 -12.22 14.35 -1.00
CA HIS A 190 -13.23 15.07 -1.76
C HIS A 190 -14.59 14.39 -1.67
N GLY A 191 -15.64 15.20 -1.72
CA GLY A 191 -17.03 14.76 -1.74
C GLY A 191 -17.75 14.90 -0.39
N PRO A 192 -19.08 14.67 -0.39
CA PRO A 192 -19.95 15.11 0.71
C PRO A 192 -19.59 14.53 2.08
N GLY A 193 -19.08 13.29 2.13
CA GLY A 193 -18.66 12.65 3.38
C GLY A 193 -17.38 13.24 3.98
N ALA A 194 -16.38 13.53 3.13
CA ALA A 194 -15.11 14.12 3.56
C ALA A 194 -15.31 15.56 4.08
N GLU A 195 -16.11 16.34 3.36
CA GLU A 195 -16.48 17.71 3.76
C GLU A 195 -17.30 17.74 5.04
N LEU A 196 -18.27 16.83 5.18
CA LEU A 196 -19.10 16.72 6.37
C LEU A 196 -18.26 16.34 7.60
N LEU A 197 -17.34 15.39 7.45
CA LEU A 197 -16.41 15.03 8.51
C LEU A 197 -15.47 16.19 8.86
N CYS A 198 -14.88 16.86 7.88
CA CYS A 198 -14.02 18.02 8.12
C CYS A 198 -14.75 19.13 8.91
N ARG A 199 -16.01 19.43 8.55
CA ARG A 199 -16.86 20.40 9.27
C ARG A 199 -17.15 19.95 10.71
N CYS A 200 -17.43 18.66 10.93
CA CYS A 200 -17.58 18.10 12.28
C CYS A 200 -16.30 18.26 13.12
N LEU A 201 -15.13 17.93 12.56
CA LEU A 201 -13.86 17.99 13.27
C LEU A 201 -13.44 19.45 13.57
N ARG A 202 -13.63 20.37 12.62
CA ARG A 202 -13.44 21.82 12.81
C ARG A 202 -14.28 22.38 13.94
N LEU A 203 -15.53 21.93 14.04
CA LEU A 203 -16.40 22.31 15.15
C LEU A 203 -15.78 21.91 16.50
N LEU A 204 -14.95 20.88 16.60
CA LEU A 204 -14.33 20.51 17.88
C LEU A 204 -13.10 21.35 18.25
N GLN A 205 -12.51 22.08 17.31
CA GLN A 205 -11.31 22.88 17.56
C GLN A 205 -11.64 24.33 17.94
N GLU A 206 -12.64 24.94 17.30
CA GLU A 206 -12.91 26.39 17.42
C GLU A 206 -14.27 26.69 18.07
N PRO A 207 -14.31 27.09 19.36
CA PRO A 207 -15.55 27.52 20.03
C PRO A 207 -16.26 28.70 19.35
N ALA A 208 -15.50 29.56 18.68
CA ALA A 208 -16.01 30.73 17.96
C ALA A 208 -16.92 30.35 16.77
N ARG A 209 -16.86 29.11 16.28
CA ARG A 209 -17.71 28.64 15.17
C ARG A 209 -19.14 28.27 15.58
N ASP A 210 -19.44 28.24 16.87
CA ASP A 210 -20.78 27.90 17.37
C ASP A 210 -21.88 28.83 16.81
N ALA A 211 -21.53 30.07 16.48
CA ALA A 211 -22.44 31.09 15.96
C ALA A 211 -22.45 31.22 14.42
N GLN A 212 -21.65 30.43 13.68
CA GLN A 212 -21.60 30.54 12.22
C GLN A 212 -22.85 29.94 11.55
N PRO A 213 -23.35 30.54 10.44
CA PRO A 213 -24.49 30.00 9.68
C PRO A 213 -24.28 28.55 9.21
N ASP A 214 -23.01 28.17 9.02
CA ASP A 214 -22.60 26.84 8.61
C ASP A 214 -22.96 25.75 9.63
N THR A 215 -23.03 26.09 10.93
CA THR A 215 -23.35 25.15 12.01
C THR A 215 -24.80 24.65 11.94
N ALA A 216 -25.75 25.53 11.57
CA ALA A 216 -27.13 25.14 11.37
C ALA A 216 -27.29 24.24 10.12
N ALA A 217 -26.51 24.50 9.07
CA ALA A 217 -26.47 23.64 7.89
C ALA A 217 -25.87 22.26 8.22
N LEU A 218 -24.78 22.23 8.99
CA LEU A 218 -24.14 21.01 9.47
C LEU A 218 -25.11 20.15 10.29
N ALA A 219 -25.83 20.77 11.23
CA ALA A 219 -26.83 20.07 12.04
C ALA A 219 -27.90 19.40 11.18
N ARG A 220 -28.41 20.11 10.15
CA ARG A 220 -29.38 19.54 9.20
C ARG A 220 -28.80 18.36 8.41
N SER A 221 -27.55 18.46 7.93
CA SER A 221 -26.87 17.37 7.20
C SER A 221 -26.70 16.10 8.04
N LEU A 222 -26.52 16.25 9.36
CA LEU A 222 -26.42 15.15 10.32
C LEU A 222 -27.79 14.65 10.83
N GLY A 223 -28.90 15.29 10.45
CA GLY A 223 -30.23 14.99 10.97
C GLY A 223 -30.42 15.36 12.44
N LEU A 224 -29.70 16.37 12.94
CA LEU A 224 -29.76 16.86 14.31
C LEU A 224 -30.33 18.28 14.37
N SER A 225 -30.86 18.69 15.52
CA SER A 225 -31.09 20.11 15.79
C SER A 225 -29.77 20.82 16.11
N THR A 226 -29.67 22.11 15.77
CA THR A 226 -28.47 22.92 16.06
C THR A 226 -28.11 22.88 17.55
N THR A 227 -29.11 22.93 18.43
CA THR A 227 -28.92 22.85 19.88
C THR A 227 -28.32 21.52 20.32
N VAL A 228 -28.75 20.40 19.74
CA VAL A 228 -28.21 19.07 20.05
C VAL A 228 -26.77 18.93 19.55
N LEU A 229 -26.50 19.37 18.32
CA LEU A 229 -25.14 19.37 17.75
C LEU A 229 -24.18 20.17 18.64
N LEU A 230 -24.55 21.41 18.99
CA LEU A 230 -23.72 22.29 19.81
C LEU A 230 -23.50 21.74 21.23
N ARG A 231 -24.50 21.08 21.81
CA ARG A 231 -24.35 20.41 23.10
C ARG A 231 -23.31 19.29 23.01
N ARG A 232 -23.46 18.38 22.03
CA ARG A 232 -22.49 17.28 21.80
C ARG A 232 -21.09 17.81 21.53
N ALA A 233 -20.95 18.82 20.68
CA ALA A 233 -19.66 19.43 20.40
C ALA A 233 -19.02 20.05 21.66
N ARG A 234 -19.80 20.71 22.52
CA ARG A 234 -19.31 21.25 23.80
C ARG A 234 -18.85 20.16 24.76
N ASP A 235 -19.59 19.06 24.87
CA ASP A 235 -19.25 17.92 25.72
C ASP A 235 -17.94 17.27 25.23
N LEU A 236 -17.82 17.03 23.92
CA LEU A 236 -16.60 16.51 23.30
C LEU A 236 -15.40 17.45 23.47
N ARG A 237 -15.58 18.77 23.30
CA ARG A 237 -14.51 19.76 23.55
C ARG A 237 -14.02 19.77 25.00
N ARG A 238 -14.93 19.53 25.97
CA ARG A 238 -14.55 19.41 27.38
C ARG A 238 -13.73 18.16 27.62
N TRP A 239 -14.19 17.02 27.07
CA TRP A 239 -13.47 15.75 27.14
C TRP A 239 -12.08 15.83 26.47
N ILE A 240 -11.97 16.37 25.26
CA ILE A 240 -10.68 16.53 24.54
C ILE A 240 -9.69 17.36 25.37
N ARG A 241 -10.16 18.44 26.02
CA ARG A 241 -9.30 19.30 26.86
C ARG A 241 -8.90 18.65 28.18
N ALA A 242 -9.79 17.87 28.79
CA ALA A 242 -9.55 17.24 30.07
C ALA A 242 -8.64 16.01 29.94
N GLU A 243 -8.92 15.14 28.98
CA GLU A 243 -8.30 13.82 28.86
C GLU A 243 -7.14 13.78 27.85
N GLN A 244 -7.03 14.79 26.98
CA GLN A 244 -6.09 14.82 25.84
C GLN A 244 -6.01 13.48 25.09
N PRO A 245 -7.16 12.96 24.61
CA PRO A 245 -7.25 11.66 23.97
C PRO A 245 -6.49 11.64 22.64
N ALA A 246 -6.09 10.43 22.22
CA ALA A 246 -5.46 10.25 20.91
C ALA A 246 -6.44 10.62 19.79
N ALA A 247 -5.92 11.06 18.63
CA ALA A 247 -6.76 11.48 17.50
C ALA A 247 -7.78 10.40 17.09
N ARG A 248 -7.39 9.12 17.13
CA ARG A 248 -8.26 7.97 16.87
C ARG A 248 -9.49 7.90 17.76
N GLU A 249 -9.34 8.24 19.04
CA GLU A 249 -10.41 8.17 20.02
C GLU A 249 -11.39 9.32 19.78
N VAL A 250 -10.86 10.50 19.42
CA VAL A 250 -11.69 11.63 19.00
C VAL A 250 -12.46 11.29 17.72
N VAL A 251 -11.78 10.81 16.67
CA VAL A 251 -12.43 10.47 15.40
C VAL A 251 -13.45 9.35 15.56
N ALA A 252 -13.12 8.27 16.29
CA ALA A 252 -14.08 7.20 16.55
C ALA A 252 -15.30 7.71 17.33
N THR A 253 -15.09 8.53 18.35
CA THR A 253 -16.18 9.14 19.12
C THR A 253 -17.03 10.07 18.24
N VAL A 254 -16.40 10.87 17.37
CA VAL A 254 -17.11 11.71 16.41
C VAL A 254 -17.96 10.88 15.48
N LEU A 255 -17.44 9.79 14.92
CA LEU A 255 -18.18 8.92 14.00
C LEU A 255 -19.36 8.22 14.69
N ASN A 256 -19.24 7.93 15.99
CA ASN A 256 -20.29 7.31 16.79
C ASN A 256 -21.34 8.32 17.30
N GLU A 257 -20.91 9.47 17.81
CA GLU A 257 -21.76 10.45 18.47
C GLU A 257 -22.30 11.53 17.52
N LEU A 258 -21.56 11.88 16.47
CA LEU A 258 -22.03 12.74 15.40
C LEU A 258 -22.25 11.83 14.21
N PRO A 259 -23.50 11.48 13.85
CA PRO A 259 -23.76 10.57 12.75
C PRO A 259 -23.33 11.22 11.42
N VAL A 260 -22.04 11.11 11.09
CA VAL A 260 -21.42 11.65 9.86
C VAL A 260 -21.98 10.94 8.63
N GLU A 261 -22.62 9.78 8.82
CA GLU A 261 -23.49 9.17 7.82
C GLU A 261 -24.86 9.84 7.81
N SER A 262 -25.09 10.73 6.83
CA SER A 262 -26.41 11.33 6.58
C SER A 262 -27.48 10.27 6.26
N ALA A 263 -28.76 10.63 6.40
CA ALA A 263 -29.88 9.79 5.96
C ALA A 263 -29.83 9.48 4.44
N ALA A 264 -29.15 10.32 3.64
CA ALA A 264 -28.89 10.08 2.23
C ALA A 264 -27.87 8.93 2.03
N LEU A 265 -26.74 8.96 2.76
CA LEU A 265 -25.72 7.89 2.75
C LEU A 265 -26.27 6.54 3.25
N ARG A 266 -27.16 6.55 4.26
CA ARG A 266 -27.80 5.34 4.80
C ARG A 266 -28.82 4.70 3.86
N ARG A 267 -29.55 5.51 3.06
CA ARG A 267 -30.49 5.00 2.03
C ARG A 267 -29.76 4.36 0.85
N GLU A 268 -28.55 4.81 0.57
CA GLU A 268 -27.75 4.38 -0.59
C GLU A 268 -27.02 3.05 -0.35
N ARG A 269 -26.58 2.80 0.89
CA ARG A 269 -25.95 1.53 1.34
C ARG A 269 -26.89 0.31 1.30
N ARG A 270 -28.22 0.54 1.23
CA ARG A 270 -29.25 -0.50 1.07
C ARG A 270 -29.44 -0.96 -0.38
N ARG A 271 -28.74 -0.38 -1.36
CA ARG A 271 -28.77 -0.91 -2.74
C ARG A 271 -27.91 -2.17 -2.83
N PRO A 272 -28.43 -3.28 -3.39
CA PRO A 272 -27.69 -4.53 -3.51
C PRO A 272 -26.44 -4.35 -4.38
N ARG A 273 -25.35 -5.05 -4.01
CA ARG A 273 -23.99 -5.04 -4.60
C ARG A 273 -23.90 -5.45 -6.10
N GLY A 274 -24.99 -5.45 -6.86
CA GLY A 274 -25.06 -5.99 -8.23
C GLY A 274 -25.31 -4.99 -9.37
N SER A 275 -25.44 -3.69 -9.10
CA SER A 275 -25.69 -2.69 -10.15
C SER A 275 -24.39 -2.01 -10.60
N ALA A 276 -23.75 -2.55 -11.63
CA ALA A 276 -22.49 -2.07 -12.20
C ALA A 276 -22.59 -0.73 -12.99
N ALA A 277 -23.57 0.12 -12.70
CA ALA A 277 -23.70 1.43 -13.31
C ALA A 277 -24.31 2.41 -12.28
N GLY A 278 -23.49 3.30 -11.71
CA GLY A 278 -24.00 4.39 -10.87
C GLY A 278 -22.97 5.00 -9.93
N SER A 279 -22.34 6.09 -10.38
CA SER A 279 -21.62 7.14 -9.64
C SER A 279 -20.30 6.79 -8.92
N ASN A 280 -19.21 7.45 -9.34
CA ASN A 280 -17.92 7.50 -8.63
C ASN A 280 -18.01 8.15 -7.23
N GLU A 281 -19.14 8.77 -6.89
CA GLU A 281 -19.35 9.53 -5.65
C GLU A 281 -19.68 8.64 -4.44
N THR A 282 -20.36 7.50 -4.63
CA THR A 282 -20.81 6.59 -3.54
C THR A 282 -19.66 5.94 -2.79
N GLY A 283 -18.52 5.72 -3.45
CA GLY A 283 -17.32 5.21 -2.78
C GLY A 283 -16.57 6.28 -2.00
N GLY A 284 -16.74 7.57 -2.33
CA GLY A 284 -15.92 8.66 -1.78
C GLY A 284 -16.12 8.86 -0.28
N ALA A 285 -17.37 8.89 0.19
CA ALA A 285 -17.68 9.12 1.60
C ALA A 285 -17.23 7.99 2.53
N THR A 286 -17.50 6.73 2.18
CA THR A 286 -17.02 5.57 2.95
C THR A 286 -15.50 5.54 3.00
N ARG A 287 -14.82 5.80 1.86
CA ARG A 287 -13.37 5.91 1.79
C ARG A 287 -12.83 7.07 2.61
N ALA A 288 -13.54 8.19 2.72
CA ALA A 288 -13.16 9.34 3.55
C ALA A 288 -13.26 8.99 5.04
N LEU A 289 -14.31 8.28 5.46
CA LEU A 289 -14.46 7.84 6.86
C LEU A 289 -13.40 6.80 7.23
N GLU A 290 -13.18 5.81 6.36
CA GLU A 290 -12.12 4.81 6.53
C GLU A 290 -10.73 5.46 6.52
N ALA A 291 -10.49 6.43 5.62
CA ALA A 291 -9.26 7.19 5.60
C ALA A 291 -9.10 7.98 6.90
N ALA A 292 -10.11 8.74 7.35
CA ALA A 292 -10.02 9.50 8.59
C ALA A 292 -9.76 8.60 9.79
N GLN A 293 -10.41 7.43 9.87
CA GLN A 293 -10.12 6.43 10.88
C GLN A 293 -8.66 5.99 10.80
N LEU A 294 -8.20 5.52 9.64
CA LEU A 294 -6.82 5.06 9.44
C LEU A 294 -5.79 6.16 9.74
N LEU A 295 -5.99 7.37 9.22
CA LEU A 295 -5.14 8.53 9.45
C LEU A 295 -5.12 8.92 10.93
N SER A 296 -6.27 8.93 11.61
CA SER A 296 -6.36 9.30 13.02
C SER A 296 -5.67 8.33 13.97
N MET A 297 -5.48 7.07 13.56
CA MET A 297 -4.71 6.07 14.33
C MET A 297 -3.24 6.44 14.49
N ASP A 298 -2.78 7.33 13.62
CA ASP A 298 -1.37 7.64 13.42
C ASP A 298 -0.97 9.02 14.00
N HIS A 299 -1.89 9.74 14.66
CA HIS A 299 -1.55 11.04 15.26
C HIS A 299 -1.65 11.03 16.78
N GLY A 300 -0.58 11.51 17.42
CA GLY A 300 -0.48 11.63 18.88
C GLY A 300 -1.41 12.70 19.48
N SER A 301 -1.87 13.68 18.70
CA SER A 301 -2.84 14.68 19.15
C SER A 301 -3.93 14.92 18.10
N PHE A 302 -5.13 15.26 18.57
CA PHE A 302 -6.25 15.64 17.71
C PHE A 302 -5.93 16.85 16.82
N THR A 303 -5.17 17.82 17.34
CA THR A 303 -4.81 19.05 16.60
C THR A 303 -3.91 18.72 15.42
N SER A 304 -2.87 17.90 15.62
CA SER A 304 -1.96 17.49 14.55
C SER A 304 -2.68 16.69 13.45
N PHE A 305 -3.59 15.80 13.84
CA PHE A 305 -4.44 15.09 12.88
C PHE A 305 -5.30 16.05 12.08
N LEU A 306 -5.97 17.00 12.75
CA LEU A 306 -6.88 17.91 12.09
C LEU A 306 -6.15 18.81 11.09
N SER A 307 -4.95 19.29 11.42
CA SER A 307 -4.13 20.05 10.47
C SER A 307 -3.78 19.24 9.21
N LEU A 308 -3.37 17.97 9.36
CA LEU A 308 -3.15 17.09 8.21
C LEU A 308 -4.44 16.85 7.42
N TRP A 309 -5.53 16.53 8.12
CA TRP A 309 -6.83 16.28 7.51
C TRP A 309 -7.33 17.50 6.73
N GLU A 310 -7.12 18.69 7.27
CA GLU A 310 -7.41 19.96 6.61
C GLU A 310 -6.50 20.20 5.41
N GLU A 311 -5.20 19.97 5.50
CA GLU A 311 -4.31 20.08 4.34
C GLU A 311 -4.80 19.20 3.19
N LEU A 312 -5.21 17.96 3.49
CA LEU A 312 -5.73 17.02 2.49
C LEU A 312 -7.09 17.44 1.91
N THR A 313 -7.95 18.09 2.69
CA THR A 313 -9.31 18.46 2.28
C THR A 313 -9.44 19.90 1.76
N TYR A 314 -8.53 20.81 2.14
CA TYR A 314 -8.64 22.25 1.91
C TYR A 314 -8.05 22.70 0.56
N HIS A 315 -7.09 21.98 -0.02
CA HIS A 315 -6.51 22.31 -1.32
C HIS A 315 -7.53 22.34 -2.49
N HIS A 316 -8.81 22.02 -2.27
CA HIS A 316 -9.84 22.02 -3.30
C HIS A 316 -11.20 22.63 -2.89
N THR A 317 -11.31 23.29 -1.73
CA THR A 317 -12.56 23.94 -1.28
C THR A 317 -12.53 25.47 -1.40
N SER A 318 -11.99 26.02 -2.50
CA SER A 318 -12.24 27.42 -2.84
C SER A 318 -13.60 27.55 -3.56
N PRO A 319 -14.60 28.23 -2.97
CA PRO A 319 -15.85 28.51 -3.65
C PRO A 319 -15.70 29.81 -4.42
N THR A 320 -15.66 29.71 -5.74
CA THR A 320 -15.80 30.74 -6.81
C THR A 320 -14.78 30.41 -7.91
N GLY A 321 -15.17 30.58 -9.17
CA GLY A 321 -14.38 30.22 -10.36
C GLY A 321 -13.08 31.01 -10.57
N ALA A 322 -12.22 31.06 -9.56
CA ALA A 322 -10.80 31.26 -9.73
C ALA A 322 -10.18 29.91 -10.14
N ALA A 323 -9.25 29.97 -11.10
CA ALA A 323 -8.58 28.86 -11.76
C ALA A 323 -8.37 27.63 -10.86
N GLU A 324 -8.48 26.44 -11.47
CA GLU A 324 -7.86 25.22 -10.95
C GLU A 324 -6.53 25.62 -10.30
N PRO A 325 -6.33 25.38 -8.99
CA PRO A 325 -5.03 25.66 -8.39
C PRO A 325 -4.05 24.87 -9.22
N ALA A 326 -3.13 25.58 -9.88
CA ALA A 326 -2.13 25.01 -10.76
C ALA A 326 -1.60 23.77 -10.07
N ALA A 327 -1.83 22.60 -10.67
CA ALA A 327 -1.44 21.30 -10.12
C ALA A 327 -0.06 21.50 -9.50
N ALA A 328 0.05 21.43 -8.17
CA ALA A 328 1.29 21.69 -7.48
C ALA A 328 2.34 20.88 -8.21
N SER A 329 3.27 21.58 -8.89
CA SER A 329 4.14 20.93 -9.87
C SER A 329 4.86 19.83 -9.12
N THR A 330 4.56 18.56 -9.48
CA THR A 330 5.26 17.41 -8.93
C THR A 330 6.74 17.72 -9.01
N PRO A 331 7.48 17.74 -7.89
CA PRO A 331 8.90 18.05 -7.94
C PRO A 331 9.54 17.09 -8.93
N ALA A 332 10.39 17.61 -9.83
CA ALA A 332 10.98 16.81 -10.89
C ALA A 332 11.74 15.58 -10.35
N ASP A 333 12.22 15.67 -9.10
CA ASP A 333 12.79 14.55 -8.35
C ASP A 333 12.13 14.43 -6.96
N ALA A 334 11.19 13.49 -6.83
CA ALA A 334 10.47 13.19 -5.59
C ALA A 334 10.23 11.70 -5.45
N ILE A 335 10.11 11.22 -4.21
CA ILE A 335 9.78 9.83 -3.91
C ILE A 335 8.42 9.47 -4.49
N VAL A 336 8.36 8.32 -5.16
CA VAL A 336 7.14 7.82 -5.77
C VAL A 336 6.23 7.20 -4.70
N VAL A 337 5.12 7.86 -4.37
CA VAL A 337 4.10 7.30 -3.48
C VAL A 337 2.94 6.75 -4.30
N SER A 338 2.77 5.42 -4.30
CA SER A 338 1.83 4.73 -5.19
C SER A 338 1.07 3.61 -4.46
N THR A 339 -0.03 3.16 -5.05
CA THR A 339 -0.59 1.86 -4.66
C THR A 339 0.26 0.73 -5.25
N ILE A 340 0.24 -0.44 -4.61
CA ILE A 340 0.91 -1.65 -5.11
C ILE A 340 0.43 -2.00 -6.53
N HIS A 341 -0.88 -1.92 -6.78
CA HIS A 341 -1.48 -2.20 -8.08
C HIS A 341 -0.97 -1.25 -9.18
N ALA A 342 -0.78 0.04 -8.87
CA ALA A 342 -0.28 1.01 -9.85
C ALA A 342 1.24 0.93 -10.05
N ALA A 343 1.96 0.31 -9.11
CA ALA A 343 3.41 0.07 -9.22
C ALA A 343 3.76 -1.19 -10.01
N LYS A 344 2.78 -2.02 -10.39
CA LYS A 344 3.03 -3.20 -11.23
C LYS A 344 3.70 -2.78 -12.56
N GLY A 345 4.69 -3.57 -12.98
CA GLY A 345 5.51 -3.29 -14.15
C GLY A 345 6.63 -2.26 -13.93
N ARG A 346 6.68 -1.58 -12.78
CA ARG A 346 7.78 -0.66 -12.41
C ARG A 346 8.83 -1.35 -11.54
N GLU A 347 9.94 -0.67 -11.31
CA GLU A 347 11.01 -1.09 -10.40
C GLU A 347 11.69 0.13 -9.79
N TYR A 348 12.16 -0.02 -8.56
CA TYR A 348 12.76 1.05 -7.75
C TYR A 348 14.01 0.51 -7.06
N GLY A 349 15.00 1.37 -6.84
CA GLY A 349 16.22 1.04 -6.11
C GLY A 349 15.89 0.47 -4.72
N ALA A 350 14.94 1.12 -4.03
CA ALA A 350 14.41 0.67 -2.75
C ALA A 350 12.91 0.93 -2.63
N VAL A 351 12.24 0.12 -1.80
CA VAL A 351 10.79 0.22 -1.61
C VAL A 351 10.41 0.14 -0.13
N ALA A 352 9.59 1.08 0.36
CA ALA A 352 8.89 0.91 1.62
C ALA A 352 7.44 0.48 1.38
N ILE A 353 6.99 -0.58 2.05
CA ILE A 353 5.60 -1.04 2.06
C ILE A 353 4.98 -0.57 3.38
N LEU A 354 3.98 0.31 3.27
CA LEU A 354 3.37 0.98 4.42
C LEU A 354 2.21 0.17 5.01
N ASP A 355 2.38 -0.26 6.25
CA ASP A 355 1.36 -0.85 7.14
C ASP A 355 0.41 -1.79 6.40
N TYR A 356 0.98 -2.82 5.78
CA TYR A 356 0.22 -3.79 4.99
C TYR A 356 -0.76 -4.57 5.88
N ALA A 357 -2.05 -4.24 5.77
CA ALA A 357 -3.10 -4.80 6.60
C ALA A 357 -4.37 -4.97 5.78
N THR A 358 -4.57 -6.16 5.21
CA THR A 358 -5.84 -6.56 4.58
C THR A 358 -6.56 -7.55 5.48
N ASP A 359 -7.89 -7.46 5.53
CA ASP A 359 -8.70 -8.40 6.29
C ASP A 359 -8.87 -9.71 5.51
N LEU A 360 -8.17 -10.75 5.94
CA LEU A 360 -8.25 -12.08 5.34
C LEU A 360 -9.52 -12.84 5.71
N ALA A 361 -10.21 -12.47 6.80
CA ALA A 361 -11.39 -13.21 7.27
C ALA A 361 -12.58 -13.11 6.29
N ALA A 362 -12.58 -12.08 5.45
CA ALA A 362 -13.58 -11.85 4.43
C ALA A 362 -13.24 -12.48 3.06
N LEU A 363 -12.05 -13.10 2.92
CA LEU A 363 -11.55 -13.63 1.65
C LEU A 363 -11.72 -15.14 1.58
N ASP A 364 -12.07 -15.64 0.39
CA ASP A 364 -11.94 -17.07 0.11
C ASP A 364 -10.46 -17.44 -0.13
N GLN A 365 -10.19 -18.73 -0.34
CA GLN A 365 -8.81 -19.21 -0.53
C GLN A 365 -8.15 -18.60 -1.79
N ASN A 366 -8.90 -18.43 -2.88
CA ASN A 366 -8.36 -17.86 -4.12
C ASN A 366 -8.05 -16.37 -3.94
N ASP A 367 -8.95 -15.66 -3.27
CA ASP A 367 -8.78 -14.24 -2.95
C ASP A 367 -7.60 -14.02 -1.99
N ALA A 368 -7.40 -14.92 -1.02
CA ALA A 368 -6.23 -14.89 -0.14
C ALA A 368 -4.93 -15.14 -0.91
N GLU A 369 -4.92 -16.07 -1.88
CA GLU A 369 -3.77 -16.27 -2.76
C GLU A 369 -3.49 -15.07 -3.66
N GLU A 370 -4.52 -14.40 -4.19
CA GLU A 370 -4.38 -13.14 -4.94
C GLU A 370 -3.82 -12.03 -4.06
N GLU A 371 -4.32 -11.86 -2.83
CA GLU A 371 -3.78 -10.88 -1.90
C GLU A 371 -2.31 -11.20 -1.53
N ARG A 372 -1.92 -12.47 -1.52
CA ARG A 372 -0.50 -12.85 -1.38
C ARG A 372 0.32 -12.43 -2.59
N ARG A 373 -0.21 -12.57 -3.81
CA ARG A 373 0.40 -12.05 -5.05
C ARG A 373 0.56 -10.53 -5.02
N VAL A 374 -0.39 -9.79 -4.41
CA VAL A 374 -0.25 -8.34 -4.21
C VAL A 374 1.00 -8.02 -3.38
N LEU A 375 1.20 -8.69 -2.25
CA LEU A 375 2.38 -8.47 -1.42
C LEU A 375 3.69 -8.94 -2.11
N TYR A 376 3.63 -10.04 -2.87
CA TYR A 376 4.75 -10.49 -3.72
C TYR A 376 5.14 -9.43 -4.76
N VAL A 377 4.15 -8.86 -5.46
CA VAL A 377 4.39 -7.78 -6.43
C VAL A 377 5.03 -6.58 -5.74
N ALA A 378 4.52 -6.16 -4.57
CA ALA A 378 5.06 -5.04 -3.81
C ALA A 378 6.54 -5.23 -3.47
N LEU A 379 6.90 -6.39 -2.92
CA LEU A 379 8.27 -6.70 -2.54
C LEU A 379 9.20 -6.80 -3.75
N THR A 380 8.75 -7.43 -4.84
CA THR A 380 9.56 -7.59 -6.07
C THR A 380 9.70 -6.31 -6.90
N ARG A 381 9.13 -5.17 -6.45
CA ARG A 381 9.44 -3.85 -7.01
C ARG A 381 10.79 -3.32 -6.53
N ALA A 382 11.33 -3.82 -5.41
CA ALA A 382 12.63 -3.42 -4.90
C ALA A 382 13.78 -4.11 -5.64
N GLN A 383 14.74 -3.33 -6.12
CA GLN A 383 16.00 -3.84 -6.68
C GLN A 383 16.99 -4.21 -5.57
N HIS A 384 17.14 -3.37 -4.54
CA HIS A 384 18.12 -3.58 -3.48
C HIS A 384 17.47 -3.92 -2.14
N ASP A 385 16.79 -2.94 -1.53
CA ASP A 385 16.31 -3.04 -0.16
C ASP A 385 14.82 -2.74 -0.07
N ALA A 386 14.16 -3.39 0.90
CA ALA A 386 12.77 -3.15 1.22
C ALA A 386 12.56 -2.90 2.72
N LEU A 387 11.64 -2.00 3.05
CA LEU A 387 11.18 -1.75 4.42
C LEU A 387 9.69 -2.07 4.52
N PHE A 388 9.30 -2.82 5.54
CA PHE A 388 7.91 -2.96 5.97
C PHE A 388 7.71 -2.16 7.25
N THR A 389 6.75 -1.23 7.25
CA THR A 389 6.21 -0.70 8.51
C THR A 389 5.06 -1.58 8.96
N VAL A 390 4.96 -1.82 10.27
CA VAL A 390 3.95 -2.68 10.87
C VAL A 390 3.31 -1.96 12.05
N ASP A 391 2.05 -1.57 11.87
CA ASP A 391 1.23 -1.09 12.97
C ASP A 391 0.88 -2.25 13.93
N THR A 392 1.40 -2.20 15.16
CA THR A 392 1.11 -3.21 16.19
C THR A 392 -0.03 -2.80 17.12
N ALA A 393 -0.69 -1.66 16.88
CA ALA A 393 -1.90 -1.30 17.60
C ALA A 393 -3.08 -2.20 17.17
N LYS A 394 -3.03 -2.71 15.94
CA LYS A 394 -4.05 -3.57 15.33
C LYS A 394 -3.65 -5.04 15.44
N TRP A 395 -3.95 -5.68 16.58
CA TRP A 395 -3.86 -7.13 16.78
C TRP A 395 -2.54 -7.77 16.26
N ALA A 396 -2.50 -9.10 16.06
CA ALA A 396 -1.29 -9.77 15.58
C ALA A 396 -0.92 -9.26 14.17
N PRO A 397 0.38 -9.16 13.83
CA PRO A 397 0.80 -8.79 12.48
C PRO A 397 0.12 -9.61 11.39
N HIS A 398 -0.11 -9.01 10.22
CA HIS A 398 -0.75 -9.69 9.10
C HIS A 398 -0.08 -11.05 8.81
N PRO A 399 -0.83 -12.16 8.61
CA PRO A 399 -0.24 -13.51 8.48
C PRO A 399 0.84 -13.63 7.40
N PHE A 400 0.68 -12.95 6.27
CA PHE A 400 1.69 -12.95 5.21
C PHE A 400 3.02 -12.32 5.62
N LEU A 401 3.03 -11.43 6.62
CA LEU A 401 4.29 -10.92 7.19
C LEU A 401 5.01 -12.01 7.99
N HIS A 402 4.29 -12.96 8.60
CA HIS A 402 4.91 -14.15 9.20
C HIS A 402 5.50 -15.08 8.13
N GLU A 403 4.82 -15.24 6.99
CA GLU A 403 5.31 -16.04 5.85
C GLU A 403 6.58 -15.43 5.21
N LEU A 404 6.76 -14.11 5.32
CA LEU A 404 7.96 -13.38 4.92
C LEU A 404 9.06 -13.37 5.98
N ALA A 405 8.69 -13.37 7.27
CA ALA A 405 9.64 -13.24 8.37
C ALA A 405 10.55 -14.47 8.51
N ASN A 406 11.78 -14.24 8.97
CA ASN A 406 12.82 -15.23 9.20
C ASN A 406 13.49 -14.89 10.53
N PRO A 407 12.74 -15.03 11.64
CA PRO A 407 13.22 -14.60 12.94
C PRO A 407 14.50 -15.36 13.32
N PRO A 408 15.51 -14.68 13.87
CA PRO A 408 16.72 -15.34 14.35
C PRO A 408 16.40 -16.36 15.44
N ARG A 409 17.17 -17.44 15.47
CA ARG A 409 17.10 -18.43 16.54
C ARG A 409 17.49 -17.77 17.87
N PRO A 410 16.96 -18.22 19.02
CA PRO A 410 17.31 -17.66 20.33
C PRO A 410 18.83 -17.58 20.61
N ALA A 411 19.60 -18.55 20.12
CA ALA A 411 21.06 -18.59 20.25
C ALA A 411 21.79 -17.48 19.49
N GLU A 412 21.18 -16.91 18.45
CA GLU A 412 21.78 -15.83 17.63
C GLU A 412 21.59 -14.44 18.27
N LEU A 413 20.64 -14.30 19.21
CA LEU A 413 20.25 -13.00 19.77
C LEU A 413 21.38 -12.27 20.52
N PRO A 414 22.21 -12.92 21.36
CA PRO A 414 23.29 -12.22 22.04
C PRO A 414 24.31 -11.63 21.06
N ALA A 415 24.64 -12.37 19.99
CA ALA A 415 25.55 -11.90 18.96
C ALA A 415 24.96 -10.72 18.17
N LEU A 416 23.68 -10.78 17.82
CA LEU A 416 22.98 -9.68 17.15
C LEU A 416 22.95 -8.41 18.00
N ARG A 417 22.64 -8.52 19.29
CA ARG A 417 22.64 -7.38 20.22
C ARG A 417 24.01 -6.72 20.35
N ARG A 418 25.08 -7.52 20.44
CA ARG A 418 26.46 -7.00 20.49
C ARG A 418 26.83 -6.26 19.20
N ARG A 419 26.50 -6.84 18.04
CA ARG A 419 26.74 -6.20 16.73
C ARG A 419 25.97 -4.89 16.58
N LEU A 420 24.72 -4.87 17.02
CA LEU A 420 23.90 -3.66 17.01
C LEU A 420 24.53 -2.57 17.89
N ALA A 421 24.87 -2.89 19.14
CA ALA A 421 25.52 -1.94 20.06
C ALA A 421 26.86 -1.40 19.51
N HIS A 422 27.67 -2.26 18.88
CA HIS A 422 28.90 -1.82 18.22
C HIS A 422 28.63 -0.88 17.04
N THR A 423 27.59 -1.17 16.25
CA THR A 423 27.18 -0.33 15.12
C THR A 423 26.66 1.03 15.59
N ASP A 424 25.86 1.05 16.66
CA ASP A 424 25.37 2.28 17.30
C ASP A 424 26.52 3.15 17.82
N HIS A 425 27.53 2.53 18.44
CA HIS A 425 28.72 3.24 18.91
C HIS A 425 29.48 3.89 17.74
N ARG A 426 29.75 3.14 16.67
CA ARG A 426 30.43 3.66 15.47
C ARG A 426 29.66 4.80 14.80
N LEU A 427 28.32 4.69 14.72
CA LEU A 427 27.48 5.79 14.21
C LEU A 427 27.60 7.05 15.07
N THR A 428 27.64 6.90 16.39
CA THR A 428 27.81 8.02 17.32
C THR A 428 29.16 8.71 17.12
N GLU A 429 30.24 7.96 16.95
CA GLU A 429 31.59 8.51 16.70
C GLU A 429 31.67 9.27 15.37
N LEU A 430 31.11 8.69 14.31
CA LEU A 430 31.11 9.27 12.96
C LEU A 430 30.21 10.49 12.82
N THR A 431 29.15 10.59 13.62
CA THR A 431 28.26 11.76 13.64
C THR A 431 28.80 12.88 14.52
N ALA A 432 29.61 12.56 15.53
CA ALA A 432 30.29 13.55 16.37
C ALA A 432 31.48 14.23 15.67
N THR A 433 32.08 13.56 14.68
CA THR A 433 33.12 14.11 13.82
C THR A 433 32.46 14.76 12.60
N ASP A 434 32.56 16.09 12.45
CA ASP A 434 31.89 16.88 11.38
C ASP A 434 32.49 16.57 9.99
N HIS A 435 32.24 15.37 9.47
CA HIS A 435 32.72 14.90 8.18
C HIS A 435 31.80 15.37 7.05
N ARG A 436 32.13 16.52 6.45
CA ARG A 436 31.34 17.16 5.38
C ARG A 436 31.58 16.60 3.96
N GLY A 437 32.19 15.43 3.83
CA GLY A 437 32.48 14.79 2.53
C GLY A 437 31.33 13.92 2.01
N ALA A 438 31.12 13.90 0.69
CA ALA A 438 30.11 13.05 0.05
C ALA A 438 30.34 11.54 0.32
N GLN A 439 31.61 11.10 0.32
CA GLN A 439 31.99 9.74 0.68
C GLN A 439 31.61 9.39 2.13
N SER A 440 31.87 10.29 3.07
CA SER A 440 31.51 10.09 4.48
C SER A 440 30.00 9.97 4.69
N ARG A 441 29.20 10.71 3.92
CA ARG A 441 27.73 10.59 3.95
C ARG A 441 27.24 9.23 3.42
N GLN A 442 27.86 8.72 2.35
CA GLN A 442 27.56 7.37 1.85
C GLN A 442 27.91 6.30 2.89
N ASP A 443 29.09 6.40 3.52
CA ASP A 443 29.54 5.44 4.53
C ASP A 443 28.62 5.44 5.77
N ILE A 444 28.18 6.63 6.22
CA ILE A 444 27.22 6.78 7.31
C ILE A 444 25.86 6.19 6.92
N GLY A 445 25.37 6.46 5.70
CA GLY A 445 24.12 5.89 5.18
C GLY A 445 24.15 4.37 5.14
N ALA A 446 25.24 3.78 4.64
CA ALA A 446 25.44 2.34 4.62
C ALA A 446 25.46 1.73 6.03
N LEU A 447 26.07 2.42 7.00
CA LEU A 447 26.11 1.98 8.40
C LEU A 447 24.72 2.06 9.06
N HIS A 448 23.91 3.08 8.74
CA HIS A 448 22.52 3.16 9.18
C HIS A 448 21.66 2.02 8.61
N LEU A 449 21.82 1.67 7.34
CA LEU A 449 21.14 0.51 6.75
C LEU A 449 21.58 -0.80 7.42
N HIS A 450 22.86 -0.95 7.74
CA HIS A 450 23.34 -2.10 8.50
C HIS A 450 22.71 -2.20 9.88
N ARG A 451 22.63 -1.07 10.60
CA ARG A 451 21.95 -0.98 11.90
C ARG A 451 20.49 -1.38 11.79
N LEU A 452 19.78 -0.86 10.78
CA LEU A 452 18.37 -1.17 10.54
C LEU A 452 18.16 -2.68 10.27
N SER A 453 19.05 -3.29 9.48
CA SER A 453 19.04 -4.75 9.24
C SER A 453 19.13 -5.55 10.54
N LEU A 454 20.07 -5.19 11.42
CA LEU A 454 20.27 -5.86 12.71
C LEU A 454 19.07 -5.66 13.65
N ALA A 455 18.55 -4.43 13.73
CA ALA A 455 17.37 -4.10 14.51
C ALA A 455 16.13 -4.86 14.01
N SER A 456 15.94 -4.94 12.69
CA SER A 456 14.86 -5.71 12.05
C SER A 456 14.87 -7.16 12.50
N ARG A 457 16.03 -7.84 12.53
CA ARG A 457 16.09 -9.24 12.98
C ARG A 457 15.63 -9.40 14.43
N LEU A 458 15.94 -8.44 15.31
CA LEU A 458 15.45 -8.46 16.69
C LEU A 458 13.95 -8.17 16.76
N THR A 459 13.45 -7.28 15.91
CA THR A 459 12.01 -6.99 15.73
C THR A 459 11.27 -8.25 15.28
N GLU A 460 11.80 -8.96 14.26
CA GLU A 460 11.21 -10.20 13.76
C GLU A 460 11.10 -11.25 14.87
N HIS A 461 12.14 -11.39 15.70
CA HIS A 461 12.11 -12.31 16.84
C HIS A 461 11.04 -11.94 17.88
N ARG A 462 10.80 -10.65 18.13
CA ARG A 462 9.81 -10.19 19.12
C ARG A 462 8.38 -10.36 18.61
N LEU A 463 8.13 -10.02 17.36
CA LEU A 463 6.78 -9.97 16.78
C LEU A 463 6.32 -11.30 16.21
N PHE A 464 7.22 -12.00 15.52
CA PHE A 464 6.88 -13.17 14.71
C PHE A 464 7.35 -14.48 15.34
N ARG A 465 7.54 -14.50 16.66
CA ARG A 465 7.82 -15.73 17.40
C ARG A 465 6.73 -16.75 17.07
N PRO A 466 7.08 -18.02 16.81
CA PRO A 466 6.09 -19.08 16.78
C PRO A 466 5.56 -19.24 18.21
N SER A 467 4.54 -18.46 18.56
CA SER A 467 3.73 -18.75 19.74
C SER A 467 3.15 -20.14 19.52
N SER A 468 3.35 -21.05 20.46
CA SER A 468 2.80 -22.40 20.50
C SER A 468 1.26 -22.46 20.37
N ARG A 469 0.58 -21.31 20.32
CA ARG A 469 -0.87 -21.15 20.12
C ARG A 469 -1.30 -20.76 18.70
N LEU A 470 -0.40 -20.30 17.82
CA LEU A 470 -0.73 -20.01 16.41
C LEU A 470 -0.63 -21.25 15.51
N GLY A 471 0.07 -22.30 15.97
CA GLY A 471 0.11 -23.59 15.31
C GLY A 471 -1.25 -24.31 15.24
N THR A 472 -2.26 -23.84 15.98
CA THR A 472 -3.61 -24.42 15.99
C THR A 472 -4.51 -23.85 14.90
N PHE A 473 -4.28 -22.61 14.43
CA PHE A 473 -5.11 -22.01 13.38
C PHE A 473 -4.69 -22.46 11.97
N LEU A 474 -3.39 -22.73 11.77
CA LEU A 474 -2.85 -23.24 10.49
C LEU A 474 -2.89 -24.77 10.37
N ARG A 475 -3.27 -25.50 11.42
CA ARG A 475 -3.49 -26.96 11.41
C ARG A 475 -4.96 -27.36 11.49
N GLY A 476 -5.89 -26.41 11.33
CA GLY A 476 -7.33 -26.67 11.21
C GLY A 476 -7.72 -27.29 9.88
N GLY A 477 -7.04 -28.38 9.50
CA GLY A 477 -7.58 -29.33 8.55
C GLY A 477 -8.84 -29.94 9.17
N VAL A 478 -9.89 -30.00 8.36
CA VAL A 478 -11.12 -30.75 8.59
C VAL A 478 -10.79 -32.08 9.28
N ALA A 479 -11.15 -32.21 10.56
CA ALA A 479 -11.27 -33.52 11.16
C ALA A 479 -12.57 -34.15 10.61
N PRO A 480 -12.53 -35.37 10.04
CA PRO A 480 -13.73 -36.00 9.54
C PRO A 480 -14.60 -36.43 10.73
N ARG A 481 -15.87 -36.01 10.70
CA ARG A 481 -16.97 -36.74 11.31
C ARG A 481 -18.11 -36.83 10.33
#